data_AF-A0A8S3HDV7-F1
#
_entry.id   AF-A0A8S3HDV7-F1
#
_cell.length_a   1.000
_cell.length_b   1.000
_cell.length_c   1.000
_cell.angle_alpha   90.00
_cell.angle_beta   90.00
_cell.angle_gamma   90.00
#
_symmetry.space_group_name_H-M   'P 1'
#
loop_
_entity.id
_entity.type
_entity.pdbx_description
1 polymer ?
#
loop_
_entity_poly.entity_id
_entity_poly.type
_entity_poly.pdbx_seq_one_letter_code
_entity_poly.pdbx_strand_id
1 'polypeptide(L)'
;MVKPLIQRQLIPKTLSYKPCAIMMGRISTGKTTLVNLLCGTQHEVGEGEGSYTRNLFLNDTSCGNNAFSLIDTPGTNSSSETYKHAILLRAG
;
A
#
# COMPACT_ATOMS: atom_id res chain seq x y z
N MET A 1 -18.99 1.14 -22.74
CA MET A 1 -18.31 2.32 -22.17
C MET A 1 -17.89 1.95 -20.74
N VAL A 2 -16.62 1.67 -20.50
CA VAL A 2 -16.13 1.26 -19.16
C VAL A 2 -16.01 2.51 -18.31
N LYS A 3 -16.83 2.64 -17.25
CA LYS A 3 -16.64 3.69 -16.24
C LYS A 3 -15.28 3.47 -15.57
N PRO A 4 -14.44 4.51 -15.39
CA PRO A 4 -13.22 4.35 -14.61
C PRO A 4 -13.58 3.89 -13.19
N LEU A 5 -12.97 2.79 -12.74
CA LEU A 5 -13.16 2.21 -11.41
C LEU A 5 -12.79 3.17 -10.28
N ILE A 6 -12.01 4.20 -10.59
CA ILE A 6 -11.68 5.29 -9.69
C ILE A 6 -12.34 6.55 -10.23
N GLN A 7 -13.50 6.90 -9.67
CA GLN A 7 -13.96 8.28 -9.76
C GLN A 7 -12.92 9.12 -9.02
N ARG A 8 -12.38 10.15 -9.68
CA ARG A 8 -11.60 11.21 -9.02
C ARG A 8 -12.53 11.92 -8.03
N GLN A 9 -12.84 11.31 -6.89
CA GLN A 9 -13.27 12.07 -5.74
C GLN A 9 -12.09 12.97 -5.41
N LEU A 10 -12.34 14.27 -5.53
CA LEU A 10 -11.39 15.30 -5.16
C LEU A 10 -11.07 15.07 -3.69
N ILE A 11 -9.91 14.48 -3.41
CA ILE A 11 -9.33 14.49 -2.07
C ILE A 11 -9.31 15.99 -1.67
N PRO A 12 -9.96 16.39 -0.57
CA PRO A 12 -10.01 17.79 -0.17
C PRO A 12 -8.60 18.37 -0.18
N LYS A 13 -8.39 19.51 -0.86
CA LYS A 13 -7.07 20.16 -0.98
C LYS A 13 -6.43 20.52 0.37
N THR A 14 -7.24 20.56 1.43
CA THR A 14 -6.82 20.79 2.81
C THR A 14 -7.35 19.65 3.69
N LEU A 15 -6.70 18.48 3.60
CA LEU A 15 -6.77 17.53 4.69
C LEU A 15 -5.92 18.09 5.84
N SER A 16 -6.45 18.04 7.07
CA SER A 16 -5.68 18.41 8.28
C SER A 16 -4.54 17.43 8.58
N TYR A 17 -4.51 16.28 7.89
CA TYR A 17 -3.53 15.23 8.03
C TYR A 17 -3.03 14.81 6.65
N LYS A 18 -1.77 14.37 6.58
CA LYS A 18 -1.21 13.82 5.33
C LYS A 18 -2.00 12.57 4.92
N PRO A 19 -2.53 12.50 3.68
CA PRO A 19 -3.21 11.30 3.22
C PRO A 19 -2.29 10.07 3.31
N CYS A 20 -2.86 8.92 3.66
CA CYS A 20 -2.15 7.65 3.73
C CYS A 20 -2.88 6.58 2.91
N ALA A 21 -2.12 5.81 2.14
CA ALA A 21 -2.58 4.66 1.39
C ALA A 21 -1.86 3.40 1.87
N ILE A 22 -2.50 2.25 1.74
CA ILE A 22 -1.93 0.95 2.10
C ILE A 22 -2.00 0.03 0.90
N MET A 23 -0.91 -0.68 0.62
CA MET A 23 -0.87 -1.67 -0.44
C MET A 23 -1.16 -3.07 0.10
N MET A 24 -2.26 -3.66 -0.36
CA MET A 24 -2.78 -4.95 0.10
C MET A 24 -2.96 -5.94 -1.05
N GLY A 25 -2.87 -7.24 -0.76
CA GLY A 25 -3.07 -8.30 -1.74
C GLY A 25 -2.30 -9.57 -1.43
N ARG A 26 -2.52 -10.62 -2.23
CA ARG A 26 -1.94 -11.96 -2.00
C ARG A 26 -0.41 -11.93 -1.99
N ILE A 27 0.22 -12.88 -1.32
CA ILE A 27 1.68 -13.07 -1.41
C ILE A 27 2.11 -13.22 -2.87
N SER A 28 3.29 -12.70 -3.19
CA SER A 28 3.93 -12.77 -4.53
C SER A 28 3.20 -12.06 -5.68
N THR A 29 2.24 -11.18 -5.42
CA THR A 29 1.58 -10.38 -6.48
C THR A 29 2.35 -9.12 -6.90
N GLY A 30 3.60 -8.94 -6.45
CA GLY A 30 4.45 -7.80 -6.81
C GLY A 30 4.15 -6.49 -6.06
N LYS A 31 3.52 -6.54 -4.87
CA LYS A 31 3.19 -5.33 -4.08
C LYS A 31 4.42 -4.51 -3.74
N THR A 32 5.43 -5.12 -3.12
CA THR A 32 6.68 -4.44 -2.75
C THR A 32 7.43 -3.94 -3.97
N THR A 33 7.40 -4.68 -5.09
CA THR A 33 7.95 -4.22 -6.37
C THR A 33 7.26 -2.95 -6.86
N LEU A 34 5.92 -2.89 -6.79
CA LEU A 34 5.15 -1.72 -7.17
C LEU A 34 5.43 -0.53 -6.23
N VAL A 35 5.52 -0.77 -4.92
CA VAL A 35 5.90 0.27 -3.94
C VAL A 35 7.30 0.81 -4.24
N ASN A 36 8.28 -0.06 -4.47
CA ASN A 36 9.64 0.34 -4.86
C ASN A 36 9.64 1.24 -6.10
N LEU A 37 8.84 0.90 -7.11
CA LEU A 37 8.71 1.70 -8.32
C LEU A 37 8.04 3.06 -8.06
N LEU A 38 6.96 3.08 -7.28
CA LEU A 38 6.20 4.31 -6.98
C LEU A 38 6.93 5.26 -6.02
N CYS A 39 7.74 4.73 -5.12
CA CYS A 39 8.42 5.49 -4.06
C CYS A 39 9.92 5.68 -4.32
N GLY A 40 10.48 5.04 -5.36
CA GLY A 40 11.92 5.07 -5.62
C GLY A 40 12.75 4.35 -4.54
N THR A 41 12.18 3.32 -3.92
CA THR A 41 12.81 2.56 -2.83
C THR A 41 13.35 1.22 -3.30
N GLN A 42 14.13 0.55 -2.45
CA GLN A 42 14.70 -0.77 -2.71
C GLN A 42 14.41 -1.73 -1.53
N HIS A 43 13.15 -1.77 -1.10
CA HIS A 43 12.72 -2.73 -0.09
C HIS A 43 12.89 -4.15 -0.61
N GLU A 44 13.24 -5.06 0.30
CA GLU A 44 13.44 -6.46 -0.01
C GLU A 44 12.16 -7.09 -0.57
N VAL A 45 12.25 -7.65 -1.78
CA VAL A 45 11.19 -8.44 -2.41
C VAL A 45 11.54 -9.90 -2.18
N GLY A 46 10.86 -10.56 -1.26
CA GLY A 46 11.12 -11.98 -1.03
C GLY A 46 10.64 -12.84 -2.21
N GLU A 47 11.34 -13.96 -2.47
CA GLU A 47 10.94 -15.00 -3.43
C GLU A 47 10.67 -16.36 -2.73
N GLY A 48 9.54 -17.04 -3.01
CA GLY A 48 9.22 -18.39 -2.49
C GLY A 48 8.11 -18.48 -1.41
N GLU A 49 7.86 -19.69 -0.88
CA GLU A 49 6.75 -19.97 0.07
C GLU A 49 6.87 -19.28 1.45
N GLY A 50 8.06 -18.78 1.81
CA GLY A 50 8.33 -18.05 3.06
C GLY A 50 8.47 -16.54 2.89
N SER A 51 8.21 -16.03 1.68
CA SER A 51 8.67 -14.72 1.25
C SER A 51 7.57 -13.67 1.30
N TYR A 52 7.33 -13.22 2.52
CA TYR A 52 6.43 -12.11 2.81
C TYR A 52 7.24 -10.95 3.39
N THR A 53 6.87 -9.74 3.00
CA THR A 53 7.30 -8.50 3.65
C THR A 53 6.98 -8.61 5.13
N ARG A 54 7.96 -8.89 6.00
CA ARG A 54 7.72 -9.01 7.46
C ARG A 54 7.54 -7.67 8.14
N ASN A 55 8.06 -6.62 7.50
CA ASN A 55 8.09 -5.27 8.03
C ASN A 55 7.03 -4.41 7.35
N LEU A 56 6.55 -3.41 8.09
CA LEU A 56 5.72 -2.36 7.53
C LEU A 56 6.64 -1.23 7.10
N PHE A 57 6.66 -0.95 5.80
CA PHE A 57 7.46 0.15 5.27
C PHE A 57 6.54 1.34 5.00
N LEU A 58 6.71 2.41 5.77
CA LEU A 58 6.09 3.70 5.50
C LEU A 58 6.97 4.46 4.50
N ASN A 59 6.42 4.79 3.34
CA ASN A 59 7.11 5.51 2.30
C ASN A 59 6.37 6.80 1.97
N ASP A 60 7.09 7.81 1.50
CA ASP A 60 6.48 9.03 0.99
C ASP A 60 6.55 9.06 -0.53
N THR A 61 5.46 9.45 -1.17
CA THR A 61 5.41 9.62 -2.63
C THR A 61 4.36 10.67 -3.03
N SER A 62 4.27 10.95 -4.32
CA SER A 62 3.31 11.89 -4.89
C SER A 62 2.72 11.34 -6.19
N CYS A 63 1.42 11.49 -6.36
CA CYS A 63 0.75 11.28 -7.64
C CYS A 63 0.34 12.64 -8.21
N GLY A 64 1.07 13.13 -9.20
CA GLY A 64 0.97 14.52 -9.63
C GLY A 64 1.30 15.47 -8.47
N ASN A 65 0.39 16.40 -8.16
CA ASN A 65 0.57 17.38 -7.09
C ASN A 65 0.09 16.90 -5.71
N ASN A 66 -0.32 15.64 -5.59
CA ASN A 66 -0.91 15.10 -4.37
C ASN A 66 0.13 14.24 -3.65
N ALA A 67 0.74 14.77 -2.59
CA ALA A 67 1.64 14.03 -1.72
C ALA A 67 0.85 13.16 -0.73
N PHE A 68 1.33 11.95 -0.50
CA PHE A 68 0.73 11.00 0.45
C PHE A 68 1.79 10.01 0.96
N SER A 69 1.49 9.34 2.06
CA SER A 69 2.31 8.23 2.54
C SER A 69 1.73 6.90 2.04
N LEU A 70 2.59 5.99 1.60
CA LEU A 70 2.24 4.65 1.13
C LEU A 70 2.87 3.61 2.04
N ILE A 71 2.03 2.77 2.65
CA ILE A 71 2.46 1.68 3.52
C ILE A 71 2.51 0.39 2.70
N ASP A 72 3.70 -0.21 2.61
CA ASP A 72 3.85 -1.59 2.15
C ASP A 72 3.53 -2.57 3.29
N THR A 73 2.75 -3.60 2.98
CA THR A 73 2.32 -4.59 3.97
C THR A 73 2.64 -6.01 3.51
N PRO A 74 2.87 -6.95 4.46
CA PRO A 74 2.93 -8.37 4.14
C PRO A 74 1.76 -8.79 3.24
N GLY A 75 2.02 -9.63 2.25
CA GLY A 75 0.93 -10.28 1.53
C GLY A 75 0.21 -11.29 2.42
N THR A 76 -1.06 -11.56 2.12
CA THR A 76 -1.83 -12.60 2.81
C THR A 76 -1.91 -13.88 1.99
N ASN A 77 -1.90 -15.04 2.64
CA ASN A 77 -2.09 -16.34 1.99
C ASN A 77 -3.57 -16.71 1.83
N SER A 78 -4.46 -16.05 2.57
CA SER A 78 -5.91 -16.24 2.51
C SER A 78 -6.66 -14.93 2.78
N SER A 79 -7.91 -14.86 2.33
CA SER A 79 -8.83 -13.78 2.69
C SER A 79 -9.04 -13.68 4.21
N SER A 80 -8.91 -14.80 4.93
CA SER A 80 -9.04 -14.84 6.38
C SER A 80 -7.87 -14.17 7.11
N GLU A 81 -6.74 -13.86 6.48
CA GLU A 81 -5.65 -13.10 7.13
C GLU A 81 -5.74 -11.59 6.92
N THR A 82 -6.68 -11.12 6.09
CA THR A 82 -6.90 -9.71 5.79
C THR A 82 -7.18 -8.88 7.06
N TYR A 83 -7.83 -9.46 8.09
CA TYR A 83 -8.12 -8.75 9.34
C TYR A 83 -6.88 -8.36 10.14
N LYS A 84 -5.75 -9.08 9.96
CA LYS A 84 -4.48 -8.74 10.64
C LYS A 84 -4.00 -7.34 10.22
N HIS A 85 -4.36 -6.89 9.03
CA HIS A 85 -4.04 -5.55 8.52
C HIS A 85 -5.01 -4.46 9.02
N ALA A 86 -6.25 -4.82 9.38
CA ALA A 86 -7.18 -3.87 9.99
C ALA A 86 -6.75 -3.43 11.40
N ILE A 87 -5.99 -4.28 12.10
CA ILE A 87 -5.39 -3.94 13.40
C ILE A 87 -4.28 -2.90 13.23
N LEU A 88 -3.48 -2.98 12.17
CA LEU A 88 -2.42 -2.01 11.86
C LEU A 88 -2.97 -0.60 11.60
N LEU A 89 -4.18 -0.52 11.04
CA LEU A 89 -4.88 0.74 10.79
C LEU A 89 -5.51 1.37 12.05
N ARG A 90 -5.74 0.59 13.10
CA ARG A 90 -6.35 1.06 14.36
C ARG A 90 -5.35 1.43 15.44
N ALA A 91 -4.07 1.12 15.26
CA ALA A 91 -3.03 1.42 16.24
C ALA A 91 -2.44 2.84 16.12
N GLY A 92 -3.09 3.73 15.36
CA GLY A 92 -2.77 5.16 15.26
C GLY A 92 -3.64 5.99 16.20
#